data_AF-A0A7S0A4C4-F1
#
_entry.id   AF-A0A7S0A4C4-F1
#
_cell.length_a   1.000
_cell.length_b   1.000
_cell.length_c   1.000
_cell.angle_alpha   90.00
_cell.angle_beta   90.00
_cell.angle_gamma   90.00
#
_symmetry.space_group_name_H-M   'P 1'
#
loop_
_entity.id
_entity.type
_entity.pdbx_description
1 polymer ?
#
loop_
_entity_poly.entity_id
_entity_poly.type
_entity_poly.pdbx_seq_one_letter_code
_entity_poly.pdbx_strand_id
1 'polypeptide(L)'
;AYANNQHELGQDLVKDPRKTSFYRAMQISKGVLLILDEAATPFVRVWCCFEEAVALSEDNGRAERMLLDIATVHEGQAQLITDGACAEDLKTKQSSIFRKIEGYEMSVKAHREATFPLALVLRALDLINIQKASATESIDKRRILNCVVGCEVERLDEPPPEDHPRYEEINSSLRTVFALAVLPGCTKQGLMGELCRIAEVLERDTSKRHTLSLNFTDMAEFS
;
A
#
# COMPACT_ATOMS: atom_id res chain seq x y z
N ALA A 1 6.32 -21.64 -1.22
CA ALA A 1 5.39 -20.54 -1.50
C ALA A 1 4.10 -20.83 -0.75
N TYR A 2 3.65 -19.93 0.12
CA TYR A 2 2.31 -19.99 0.70
C TYR A 2 1.37 -19.27 -0.27
N ALA A 3 0.89 -19.98 -1.28
CA ALA A 3 -0.11 -19.46 -2.21
C ALA A 3 -1.43 -20.15 -1.89
N ASN A 4 -2.41 -19.38 -1.44
CA ASN A 4 -3.76 -19.89 -1.25
C ASN A 4 -4.57 -19.61 -2.53
N ASN A 5 -5.28 -20.62 -3.01
CA ASN A 5 -6.27 -20.45 -4.06
C ASN A 5 -7.50 -19.80 -3.41
N GLN A 6 -7.74 -18.51 -3.64
CA GLN A 6 -8.92 -17.83 -3.10
C GLN A 6 -10.26 -18.40 -3.62
N HIS A 7 -10.22 -19.35 -4.57
CA HIS A 7 -11.39 -20.15 -5.00
C HIS A 7 -11.60 -21.44 -4.17
N GLU A 8 -10.64 -21.84 -3.32
CA GLU A 8 -10.71 -23.02 -2.42
C GLU A 8 -10.60 -22.62 -0.94
N LEU A 9 -11.29 -21.54 -0.54
CA LEU A 9 -11.33 -21.02 0.84
C LEU A 9 -11.72 -22.06 1.91
N GLY A 10 -12.42 -23.13 1.53
CA GLY A 10 -13.05 -24.08 2.44
C GLY A 10 -12.11 -24.87 3.36
N GLN A 11 -10.81 -25.02 3.03
CA GLN A 11 -9.89 -25.80 3.87
C GLN A 11 -8.94 -24.96 4.74
N ASP A 12 -8.83 -23.65 4.49
CA ASP A 12 -7.87 -22.74 5.15
C ASP A 12 -8.54 -21.66 6.04
N LEU A 13 -9.86 -21.77 6.27
CA LEU A 13 -10.66 -20.85 7.09
C LEU A 13 -10.34 -20.97 8.59
N VAL A 14 -9.22 -20.39 9.01
CA VAL A 14 -8.88 -20.22 10.43
C VAL A 14 -9.68 -19.04 11.00
N LYS A 15 -10.20 -19.18 12.23
CA LYS A 15 -11.04 -18.15 12.87
C LYS A 15 -10.33 -16.80 13.01
N ASP A 16 -9.04 -16.83 13.33
CA ASP A 16 -8.20 -15.64 13.45
C ASP A 16 -7.49 -15.35 12.11
N PRO A 17 -7.79 -14.21 11.45
CA PRO A 17 -7.08 -13.75 10.26
C PRO A 17 -5.55 -13.70 10.39
N ARG A 18 -5.01 -13.55 11.62
CA ARG A 18 -3.57 -13.54 11.89
C ARG A 18 -2.93 -14.93 11.99
N LYS A 19 -3.72 -16.00 11.86
CA LYS A 19 -3.24 -17.40 11.92
C LYS A 19 -3.23 -18.12 10.58
N THR A 20 -3.71 -17.44 9.55
CA THR A 20 -3.81 -17.93 8.17
C THR A 20 -2.43 -18.16 7.55
N SER A 21 -2.41 -18.93 6.45
CA SER A 21 -1.21 -19.17 5.65
C SER A 21 -0.61 -17.88 5.08
N PHE A 22 -1.43 -16.92 4.64
CA PHE A 22 -0.96 -15.64 4.11
C PHE A 22 -0.31 -14.77 5.19
N TYR A 23 -0.89 -14.67 6.40
CA TYR A 23 -0.30 -13.86 7.46
C TYR A 23 1.09 -14.39 7.83
N ARG A 24 1.22 -15.72 7.94
CA ARG A 24 2.52 -16.38 8.18
C ARG A 24 3.51 -16.12 7.05
N ALA A 25 3.04 -16.09 5.80
CA ALA A 25 3.88 -15.75 4.65
C ALA A 25 4.40 -14.31 4.75
N MET A 26 3.54 -13.36 5.13
CA MET A 26 3.93 -11.97 5.34
C MET A 26 5.00 -11.82 6.42
N GLN A 27 4.92 -12.61 7.50
CA GLN A 27 5.93 -12.57 8.58
C GLN A 27 7.35 -12.95 8.13
N ILE A 28 7.48 -13.75 7.08
CA ILE A 28 8.78 -14.19 6.54
C ILE A 28 9.15 -13.51 5.21
N SER A 29 8.29 -12.64 4.69
CA SER A 29 8.49 -11.96 3.41
C SER A 29 9.20 -10.62 3.59
N LYS A 30 9.94 -10.15 2.59
CA LYS A 30 10.54 -8.80 2.64
C LYS A 30 9.49 -7.69 2.52
N GLY A 31 8.44 -7.94 1.74
CA GLY A 31 7.39 -6.97 1.45
C GLY A 31 6.18 -7.61 0.82
N VAL A 32 5.22 -6.77 0.45
CA VAL A 32 4.01 -7.09 -0.29
C VAL A 32 4.10 -6.43 -1.68
N LEU A 33 3.65 -7.15 -2.71
CA LEU A 33 3.43 -6.60 -4.04
C LEU A 33 1.93 -6.52 -4.28
N LEU A 34 1.38 -5.31 -4.30
CA LEU A 34 -0.01 -5.06 -4.65
C LEU A 34 -0.15 -5.01 -6.17
N ILE A 35 -1.00 -5.86 -6.74
CA ILE A 35 -1.25 -5.90 -8.18
C ILE A 35 -2.62 -5.29 -8.47
N LEU A 36 -2.65 -4.13 -9.11
CA LEU A 36 -3.87 -3.43 -9.48
C LEU A 36 -4.36 -3.89 -10.85
N ASP A 37 -5.63 -4.30 -10.91
CA ASP A 37 -6.37 -4.41 -12.17
C ASP A 37 -6.88 -3.03 -12.63
N GLU A 38 -7.49 -2.95 -13.81
CA GLU A 38 -8.05 -1.69 -14.36
C GLU A 38 -9.12 -1.08 -13.46
N ALA A 39 -9.80 -1.91 -12.66
CA ALA A 39 -10.85 -1.51 -11.75
C ALA A 39 -10.32 -1.10 -10.35
N ALA A 40 -9.01 -1.17 -10.11
CA ALA A 40 -8.40 -0.98 -8.80
C ALA A 40 -9.11 -1.80 -7.70
N THR A 41 -9.58 -3.01 -8.06
CA THR A 41 -10.36 -3.91 -7.21
C THR A 41 -9.71 -4.16 -5.84
N PRO A 42 -8.37 -4.29 -5.71
CA PRO A 42 -7.76 -4.50 -4.40
C PRO A 42 -8.15 -3.47 -3.33
N PHE A 43 -8.34 -2.20 -3.70
CA PHE A 43 -8.71 -1.14 -2.75
C PHE A 43 -10.10 -1.30 -2.12
N VAL A 44 -10.95 -2.17 -2.69
CA VAL A 44 -12.30 -2.46 -2.18
C VAL A 44 -12.46 -3.91 -1.70
N ARG A 45 -11.36 -4.68 -1.62
CA ARG A 45 -11.36 -6.04 -1.07
C ARG A 45 -10.81 -6.03 0.34
N VAL A 46 -11.62 -6.50 1.30
CA VAL A 46 -11.29 -6.41 2.72
C VAL A 46 -10.00 -7.17 3.08
N TRP A 47 -9.73 -8.29 2.40
CA TRP A 47 -8.49 -9.05 2.55
C TRP A 47 -7.26 -8.25 2.09
N CYS A 48 -7.35 -7.56 0.95
CA CYS A 48 -6.26 -6.72 0.45
C CYS A 48 -6.02 -5.54 1.41
N CYS A 49 -7.07 -4.84 1.83
CA CYS A 49 -6.94 -3.77 2.82
C CYS A 49 -6.33 -4.27 4.14
N PHE A 50 -6.65 -5.50 4.57
CA PHE A 50 -6.07 -6.11 5.76
C PHE A 50 -4.59 -6.43 5.58
N GLU A 51 -4.20 -7.05 4.46
CA GLU A 51 -2.81 -7.35 4.14
C GLU A 51 -1.96 -6.08 4.03
N GLU A 52 -2.47 -5.06 3.35
CA GLU A 52 -1.83 -3.74 3.28
C GLU A 52 -1.69 -3.12 4.69
N ALA A 53 -2.73 -3.17 5.52
CA ALA A 53 -2.68 -2.65 6.89
C ALA A 53 -1.65 -3.40 7.77
N VAL A 54 -1.54 -4.72 7.61
CA VAL A 54 -0.53 -5.54 8.28
C VAL A 54 0.88 -5.19 7.80
N ALA A 55 1.06 -4.92 6.50
CA ALA A 55 2.34 -4.50 5.95
C ALA A 55 2.81 -3.15 6.52
N LEU A 56 1.87 -2.24 6.77
CA LEU A 56 2.14 -0.90 7.33
C LEU A 56 2.25 -0.88 8.86
N SER A 57 1.79 -1.92 9.56
CA SER A 57 1.79 -1.94 11.03
C SER A 57 3.19 -2.18 11.59
N GLU A 58 3.62 -1.31 12.51
CA GLU A 58 4.86 -1.50 13.30
C GLU A 58 4.70 -2.59 14.37
N ASP A 59 3.46 -2.90 14.77
CA ASP A 59 3.13 -3.86 15.83
C ASP A 59 2.98 -5.31 15.29
N ASN A 60 3.38 -5.58 14.04
CA ASN A 60 3.23 -6.89 13.43
C ASN A 60 4.27 -7.93 13.90
N GLY A 61 5.14 -7.58 14.86
CA GLY A 61 6.14 -8.46 15.46
C GLY A 61 7.42 -8.63 14.65
N ARG A 62 7.61 -7.81 13.60
CA ARG A 62 8.81 -7.86 12.77
C ARG A 62 9.88 -6.86 13.23
N ALA A 63 11.14 -7.22 13.00
CA ALA A 63 12.27 -6.33 13.23
C ALA A 63 12.39 -5.23 12.16
N GLU A 64 11.93 -5.50 10.93
CA GLU A 64 12.00 -4.59 9.80
C GLU A 64 10.61 -4.35 9.20
N ARG A 65 10.33 -3.09 8.83
CA ARG A 65 9.11 -2.71 8.11
C ARG A 65 8.96 -3.51 6.81
N MET A 66 7.73 -3.80 6.40
CA MET A 66 7.49 -4.40 5.08
C MET A 66 7.67 -3.35 4.00
N LEU A 67 8.27 -3.75 2.87
CA LEU A 67 8.16 -2.97 1.63
C LEU A 67 6.75 -3.15 1.05
N LEU A 68 6.21 -2.10 0.42
CA LEU A 68 4.96 -2.17 -0.33
C LEU A 68 5.17 -1.65 -1.76
N ASP A 69 5.28 -2.58 -2.69
CA ASP A 69 5.40 -2.28 -4.12
C ASP A 69 4.02 -2.36 -4.80
N ILE A 70 3.82 -1.61 -5.89
CA ILE A 70 2.56 -1.56 -6.64
C ILE A 70 2.85 -1.89 -8.10
N ALA A 71 2.21 -2.94 -8.63
CA ALA A 71 2.28 -3.32 -10.03
C ALA A 71 0.93 -3.20 -10.73
N THR A 72 0.97 -2.99 -12.04
CA THR A 72 -0.19 -3.13 -12.91
C THR A 72 0.26 -3.50 -14.33
N VAL A 73 -0.70 -3.84 -15.20
CA VAL A 73 -0.48 -3.94 -16.64
C VAL A 73 -1.14 -2.74 -17.29
N HIS A 74 -0.37 -1.96 -18.02
CA HIS A 74 -0.87 -0.81 -18.77
C HIS A 74 -0.35 -0.89 -20.20
N GLU A 75 -1.24 -0.78 -21.18
CA GLU A 75 -0.92 -0.90 -22.62
C GLU A 75 -0.12 -2.18 -22.97
N GLY A 76 -0.47 -3.29 -22.30
CA GLY A 76 0.19 -4.59 -22.50
C GLY A 76 1.59 -4.70 -21.90
N GLN A 77 2.04 -3.70 -21.13
CA GLN A 77 3.33 -3.70 -20.45
C GLN A 77 3.17 -3.70 -18.93
N ALA A 78 4.05 -4.42 -18.23
CA ALA A 78 4.11 -4.36 -16.78
C ALA A 78 4.68 -3.01 -16.33
N GLN A 79 4.00 -2.35 -15.40
CA GLN A 79 4.41 -1.09 -14.77
C GLN A 79 4.55 -1.33 -13.27
N LEU A 80 5.53 -0.69 -12.63
CA LEU A 80 5.85 -0.91 -11.22
C LEU A 80 6.25 0.39 -10.52
N ILE A 81 5.60 0.70 -9.40
CA ILE A 81 6.10 1.65 -8.39
C ILE A 81 6.69 0.83 -7.24
N THR A 82 7.91 1.16 -6.82
CA THR A 82 8.57 0.46 -5.71
C THR A 82 8.66 1.31 -4.44
N ASP A 83 8.66 0.67 -3.27
CA ASP A 83 9.02 1.32 -2.00
C ASP A 83 10.55 1.40 -1.91
N GLY A 84 11.08 2.57 -2.26
CA GLY A 84 12.52 2.80 -2.41
C GLY A 84 13.07 2.40 -3.78
N ALA A 85 14.37 2.62 -3.98
CA ALA A 85 15.06 2.31 -5.23
C ALA A 85 15.28 0.81 -5.39
N CYS A 86 15.02 0.28 -6.59
CA CYS A 86 15.29 -1.12 -6.91
C CYS A 86 16.71 -1.32 -7.46
N ALA A 87 17.12 -2.58 -7.64
CA ALA A 87 18.44 -2.90 -8.16
C ALA A 87 18.73 -2.29 -9.55
N GLU A 88 17.70 -2.14 -10.39
CA GLU A 88 17.84 -1.53 -11.71
C GLU A 88 18.10 -0.02 -11.64
N ASP A 89 17.46 0.66 -10.68
CA ASP A 89 17.68 2.09 -10.42
C ASP A 89 19.14 2.35 -10.00
N LEU A 90 19.67 1.47 -9.14
CA LEU A 90 21.06 1.54 -8.68
C LEU A 90 22.07 1.27 -9.81
N LYS A 91 21.82 0.29 -10.67
CA LYS A 91 22.68 0.00 -11.84
C LYS A 91 22.69 1.16 -12.83
N THR A 92 21.52 1.74 -13.09
CA THR A 92 21.36 2.89 -13.96
C THR A 92 22.11 4.11 -13.39
N LYS A 93 21.98 4.37 -12.08
CA LYS A 93 22.78 5.37 -11.37
C LYS A 93 24.28 5.11 -11.51
N GLN A 94 24.76 3.88 -11.33
CA GLN A 94 26.18 3.54 -11.42
C GLN A 94 26.77 3.85 -12.80
N SER A 95 25.95 3.75 -13.85
CA SER A 95 26.34 4.03 -15.24
C SER A 95 26.26 5.52 -15.61
N SER A 96 25.74 6.38 -14.72
CA SER A 96 25.56 7.81 -15.01
C SER A 96 26.75 8.67 -14.55
N ILE A 97 26.78 9.91 -15.05
CA ILE A 97 27.72 10.93 -14.56
C ILE A 97 27.46 11.32 -13.10
N PHE A 98 26.24 11.07 -12.60
CA PHE A 98 25.79 11.39 -11.25
C PHE A 98 25.94 10.22 -10.26
N ARG A 99 26.69 9.17 -10.62
CA ARG A 99 26.90 7.98 -9.76
C ARG A 99 27.36 8.24 -8.33
N LYS A 100 28.03 9.37 -8.08
CA LYS A 100 28.53 9.79 -6.76
C LYS A 100 27.55 10.69 -5.98
N ILE A 101 26.46 11.15 -6.60
CA ILE A 101 25.47 12.00 -5.94
C ILE A 101 24.55 11.12 -5.11
N GLU A 102 24.50 11.38 -3.80
CA GLU A 102 23.60 10.71 -2.87
C GLU A 102 22.13 11.04 -3.20
N GLY A 103 21.24 10.05 -3.14
CA GLY A 103 19.82 10.23 -3.45
C GLY A 103 19.46 10.25 -4.93
N TYR A 104 20.43 10.32 -5.86
CA TYR A 104 20.14 10.33 -7.31
C TYR A 104 19.42 9.07 -7.81
N GLU A 105 19.55 7.95 -7.10
CA GLU A 105 18.78 6.72 -7.37
C GLU A 105 17.26 6.95 -7.31
N MET A 106 16.81 7.94 -6.53
CA MET A 106 15.40 8.30 -6.45
C MET A 106 14.93 9.09 -7.68
N SER A 107 15.80 9.92 -8.28
CA SER A 107 15.55 10.53 -9.59
C SER A 107 15.41 9.47 -10.68
N VAL A 108 16.34 8.49 -10.69
CA VAL A 108 16.31 7.36 -11.63
C VAL A 108 15.01 6.56 -11.47
N LYS A 109 14.65 6.22 -10.23
CA LYS A 109 13.37 5.58 -9.90
C LYS A 109 12.18 6.39 -10.42
N ALA A 110 12.10 7.68 -10.11
CA ALA A 110 11.01 8.55 -10.56
C ALA A 110 10.93 8.65 -12.09
N HIS A 111 12.05 8.51 -12.80
CA HIS A 111 12.07 8.42 -14.25
C HIS A 111 11.49 7.09 -14.75
N ARG A 112 11.93 5.96 -14.17
CA ARG A 112 11.41 4.62 -14.49
C ARG A 112 9.90 4.50 -14.25
N GLU A 113 9.41 5.14 -13.20
CA GLU A 113 8.00 5.08 -12.77
C GLU A 113 7.09 6.08 -13.49
N ALA A 114 7.65 6.95 -14.34
CA ALA A 114 6.91 8.05 -14.95
C ALA A 114 5.76 7.61 -15.87
N THR A 115 5.82 6.37 -16.40
CA THR A 115 4.81 5.76 -17.27
C THR A 115 3.73 4.99 -16.50
N PHE A 116 3.81 4.92 -15.16
CA PHE A 116 2.78 4.28 -14.36
C PHE A 116 1.46 5.06 -14.49
N PRO A 117 0.30 4.41 -14.71
CA PRO A 117 -0.99 5.10 -14.79
C PRO A 117 -1.41 5.62 -13.41
N LEU A 118 -0.96 6.84 -13.06
CA LEU A 118 -1.15 7.43 -11.72
C LEU A 118 -2.61 7.50 -11.29
N ALA A 119 -3.52 7.75 -12.24
CA ALA A 119 -4.96 7.76 -12.01
C ALA A 119 -5.45 6.46 -11.37
N LEU A 120 -4.81 5.32 -11.63
CA LEU A 120 -5.18 4.03 -11.06
C LEU A 120 -4.90 3.98 -9.55
N VAL A 121 -3.73 4.46 -9.11
CA VAL A 121 -3.35 4.48 -7.68
C VAL A 121 -4.07 5.60 -6.95
N LEU A 122 -4.31 6.75 -7.60
CA LEU A 122 -5.07 7.87 -7.02
C LEU A 122 -6.50 7.47 -6.60
N ARG A 123 -7.08 6.44 -7.22
CA ARG A 123 -8.37 5.88 -6.78
C ARG A 123 -8.34 5.34 -5.35
N ALA A 124 -7.17 4.98 -4.81
CA ALA A 124 -7.01 4.59 -3.42
C ALA A 124 -7.56 5.65 -2.45
N LEU A 125 -7.38 6.94 -2.78
CA LEU A 125 -7.77 8.05 -1.93
C LEU A 125 -9.29 8.10 -1.70
N ASP A 126 -10.07 7.62 -2.67
CA ASP A 126 -11.53 7.59 -2.62
C ASP A 126 -12.10 6.21 -2.27
N LEU A 127 -11.49 5.14 -2.79
CA LEU A 127 -12.03 3.78 -2.69
C LEU A 127 -11.73 3.11 -1.35
N ILE A 128 -10.59 3.41 -0.72
CA ILE A 128 -10.18 2.73 0.50
C ILE A 128 -11.13 3.13 1.63
N ASN A 129 -11.88 2.14 2.11
CA ASN A 129 -12.67 2.20 3.32
C ASN A 129 -12.89 0.76 3.81
N ILE A 130 -12.18 0.36 4.86
CA ILE A 130 -12.18 -1.02 5.36
C ILE A 130 -13.58 -1.50 5.79
N GLN A 131 -14.39 -0.61 6.36
CA GLN A 131 -15.78 -0.91 6.76
C GLN A 131 -16.67 -1.19 5.55
N LYS A 132 -16.44 -0.49 4.43
CA LYS A 132 -17.20 -0.65 3.18
C LYS A 132 -16.61 -1.71 2.25
N ALA A 133 -15.39 -2.16 2.49
CA ALA A 133 -14.74 -3.19 1.70
C ALA A 133 -15.55 -4.50 1.65
N SER A 134 -15.35 -5.25 0.58
CA SER A 134 -16.11 -6.44 0.22
C SER A 134 -15.32 -7.72 0.48
N ALA A 135 -16.04 -8.80 0.77
CA ALA A 135 -15.54 -10.17 0.81
C ALA A 135 -16.57 -11.06 0.11
N THR A 136 -16.11 -12.10 -0.57
CA THR A 136 -16.99 -13.16 -1.09
C THR A 136 -17.70 -13.85 0.07
N GLU A 137 -16.96 -14.17 1.12
CA GLU A 137 -17.50 -14.75 2.35
C GLU A 137 -17.75 -13.65 3.39
N SER A 138 -19.02 -13.43 3.75
CA SER A 138 -19.41 -12.40 4.71
C SER A 138 -18.73 -12.55 6.09
N ILE A 139 -18.37 -13.79 6.45
CA ILE A 139 -17.67 -14.10 7.70
C ILE A 139 -16.24 -13.55 7.73
N ASP A 140 -15.54 -13.50 6.58
CA ASP A 140 -14.19 -12.95 6.51
C ASP A 140 -14.20 -11.45 6.82
N LYS A 141 -15.12 -10.72 6.19
CA LYS A 141 -15.30 -9.29 6.48
C LYS A 141 -15.53 -9.06 7.97
N ARG A 142 -16.39 -9.86 8.59
CA ARG A 142 -16.69 -9.77 10.03
C ARG A 142 -15.44 -10.02 10.88
N ARG A 143 -14.75 -11.12 10.65
CA ARG A 143 -13.54 -11.51 11.39
C ARG A 143 -12.43 -10.49 11.24
N ILE A 144 -12.21 -9.96 10.03
CA ILE A 144 -11.21 -8.94 9.77
C ILE A 144 -11.55 -7.64 10.50
N LEU A 145 -12.80 -7.16 10.39
CA LEU A 145 -13.22 -5.94 11.08
C LEU A 145 -13.05 -6.05 12.60
N ASN A 146 -13.44 -7.18 13.20
CA ASN A 146 -13.19 -7.44 14.62
C ASN A 146 -11.69 -7.59 14.94
N CYS A 147 -10.90 -8.19 14.06
CA CYS A 147 -9.47 -8.36 14.24
C CYS A 147 -8.72 -7.02 14.23
N VAL A 148 -9.10 -6.09 13.34
CA VAL A 148 -8.42 -4.78 13.25
C VAL A 148 -8.75 -3.85 14.40
N VAL A 149 -9.95 -3.97 15.00
CA VAL A 149 -10.29 -3.22 16.22
C VAL A 149 -9.72 -3.87 17.49
N GLY A 150 -9.10 -5.05 17.38
CA GLY A 150 -8.43 -5.73 18.49
C GLY A 150 -9.34 -6.58 19.36
N CYS A 151 -10.44 -7.12 18.82
CA CYS A 151 -11.26 -8.09 19.53
C CYS A 151 -10.51 -9.40 19.80
N GLU A 152 -10.84 -10.03 20.93
CA GLU A 152 -10.40 -11.39 21.25
C GLU A 152 -10.89 -12.41 20.21
N VAL A 153 -10.12 -13.49 20.02
CA VAL A 153 -10.36 -14.51 18.98
C VAL A 153 -11.76 -15.11 19.08
N GLU A 154 -12.27 -15.29 20.29
CA GLU A 154 -13.58 -15.86 20.58
C GLU A 154 -14.71 -14.99 20.00
N ARG A 155 -14.49 -13.68 19.95
CA ARG A 155 -15.47 -12.65 19.59
C ARG A 155 -15.40 -12.25 18.11
N LEU A 156 -14.48 -12.79 17.32
CA LEU A 156 -14.31 -12.41 15.91
C LEU A 156 -15.55 -12.71 15.02
N ASP A 157 -16.42 -13.62 15.44
CA ASP A 157 -17.66 -13.95 14.73
C ASP A 157 -18.87 -13.10 15.17
N GLU A 158 -18.71 -12.23 16.18
CA GLU A 158 -19.73 -11.27 16.62
C GLU A 158 -19.92 -10.14 15.59
N PRO A 159 -21.08 -9.47 15.54
CA PRO A 159 -21.24 -8.26 14.73
C PRO A 159 -20.14 -7.24 15.04
N PRO A 160 -19.42 -6.73 14.02
CA PRO A 160 -18.36 -5.77 14.26
C PRO A 160 -18.97 -4.44 14.69
N PRO A 161 -18.25 -3.62 15.48
CA PRO A 161 -18.73 -2.28 15.80
C PRO A 161 -18.94 -1.49 14.52
N GLU A 162 -20.05 -0.75 14.45
CA GLU A 162 -20.35 0.11 13.30
C GLU A 162 -19.28 1.18 13.14
N ASP A 163 -18.89 1.82 14.24
CA ASP A 163 -17.85 2.83 14.32
C ASP A 163 -16.76 2.44 15.32
N HIS A 164 -15.50 2.64 14.92
CA HIS A 164 -14.35 2.45 15.79
C HIS A 164 -13.16 3.30 15.31
N PRO A 165 -12.41 3.99 16.19
CA PRO A 165 -11.28 4.83 15.78
C PRO A 165 -10.22 4.10 14.93
N ARG A 166 -9.98 2.81 15.22
CA ARG A 166 -9.05 1.97 14.44
C ARG A 166 -9.41 1.86 12.96
N TYR A 167 -10.69 1.93 12.58
CA TYR A 167 -11.04 1.90 11.16
C TYR A 167 -10.54 3.14 10.44
N GLU A 168 -10.70 4.31 11.05
CA GLU A 168 -10.21 5.54 10.44
C GLU A 168 -8.68 5.63 10.46
N GLU A 169 -8.03 5.15 11.53
CA GLU A 169 -6.57 5.04 11.56
C GLU A 169 -6.03 4.21 10.38
N ILE A 170 -6.65 3.05 10.12
CA ILE A 170 -6.25 2.18 9.00
C ILE A 170 -6.56 2.84 7.66
N ASN A 171 -7.77 3.37 7.49
CA ASN A 171 -8.17 4.02 6.23
C ASN A 171 -7.22 5.20 5.90
N SER A 172 -6.94 6.05 6.88
CA SER A 172 -6.07 7.20 6.72
C SER A 172 -4.63 6.79 6.43
N SER A 173 -4.09 5.80 7.17
CA SER A 173 -2.74 5.29 6.94
C SER A 173 -2.57 4.69 5.54
N LEU A 174 -3.52 3.86 5.10
CA LEU A 174 -3.53 3.25 3.77
C LEU A 174 -3.58 4.30 2.66
N ARG A 175 -4.56 5.23 2.71
CA ARG A 175 -4.67 6.31 1.73
C ARG A 175 -3.39 7.13 1.65
N THR A 176 -2.78 7.44 2.79
CA THR A 176 -1.53 8.21 2.86
C THR A 176 -0.38 7.50 2.17
N VAL A 177 -0.22 6.19 2.37
CA VAL A 177 0.86 5.43 1.69
C VAL A 177 0.70 5.47 0.18
N PHE A 178 -0.51 5.31 -0.34
CA PHE A 178 -0.76 5.42 -1.78
C PHE A 178 -0.59 6.85 -2.30
N ALA A 179 -0.96 7.86 -1.51
CA ALA A 179 -0.74 9.27 -1.84
C ALA A 179 0.76 9.58 -1.99
N LEU A 180 1.59 9.07 -1.07
CA LEU A 180 3.04 9.23 -1.13
C LEU A 180 3.68 8.46 -2.29
N ALA A 181 3.15 7.28 -2.64
CA ALA A 181 3.64 6.49 -3.76
C ALA A 181 3.51 7.23 -5.10
N VAL A 182 2.43 8.01 -5.30
CA VAL A 182 2.19 8.76 -6.54
C VAL A 182 2.72 10.19 -6.53
N LEU A 183 3.06 10.74 -5.36
CA LEU A 183 3.51 12.12 -5.23
C LEU A 183 4.62 12.51 -6.23
N PRO A 184 5.71 11.73 -6.42
CA PRO A 184 6.73 12.07 -7.41
C PRO A 184 6.20 12.14 -8.84
N GLY A 185 5.32 11.20 -9.21
CA GLY A 185 4.70 11.16 -10.53
C GLY A 185 3.78 12.36 -10.78
N CYS A 186 2.93 12.68 -9.80
CA CYS A 186 2.02 13.83 -9.88
C CYS A 186 2.78 15.16 -9.99
N THR A 187 3.86 15.32 -9.21
CA THR A 187 4.73 16.50 -9.27
C THR A 187 5.37 16.63 -10.65
N LYS A 188 5.95 15.55 -11.19
CA LYS A 188 6.61 15.56 -12.50
C LYS A 188 5.66 15.85 -13.65
N GLN A 189 4.40 15.41 -13.55
CA GLN A 189 3.36 15.66 -14.56
C GLN A 189 2.62 16.99 -14.35
N GLY A 190 2.92 17.75 -13.29
CA GLY A 190 2.27 19.04 -13.02
C GLY A 190 0.79 18.93 -12.63
N LEU A 191 0.37 17.81 -12.04
CA LEU A 191 -1.01 17.52 -11.68
C LEU A 191 -1.44 18.25 -10.39
N MET A 192 -1.53 19.58 -10.43
CA MET A 192 -1.75 20.43 -9.25
C MET A 192 -3.00 20.06 -8.45
N GLY A 193 -4.10 19.71 -9.13
CA GLY A 193 -5.33 19.27 -8.44
C GLY A 193 -5.12 18.01 -7.60
N GLU A 194 -4.34 17.04 -8.11
CA GLU A 194 -4.01 15.82 -7.37
C GLU A 194 -3.00 16.08 -6.25
N LEU A 195 -2.09 17.05 -6.43
CA LEU A 195 -1.17 17.46 -5.35
C LEU A 195 -1.93 18.07 -4.17
N CYS A 196 -2.97 18.88 -4.42
CA CYS A 196 -3.85 19.39 -3.37
C CYS A 196 -4.55 18.25 -2.63
N ARG A 197 -5.10 17.27 -3.37
CA ARG A 197 -5.75 16.09 -2.77
C ARG A 197 -4.78 15.24 -1.95
N ILE A 198 -3.54 15.05 -2.43
CA ILE A 198 -2.50 14.35 -1.68
C ILE A 198 -2.21 15.11 -0.38
N ALA A 199 -2.05 16.43 -0.43
CA ALA A 199 -1.82 17.25 0.77
C ALA A 199 -2.95 17.12 1.79
N GLU A 200 -4.22 17.15 1.35
CA GLU A 200 -5.39 16.94 2.22
C GLU A 200 -5.39 15.56 2.89
N VAL A 201 -4.95 14.52 2.17
CA VAL A 201 -4.80 13.17 2.74
C VAL A 201 -3.70 13.13 3.79
N LEU A 202 -2.54 13.75 3.49
CA LEU A 202 -1.41 13.82 4.43
C LEU A 202 -1.77 14.61 5.71
N GLU A 203 -2.56 15.68 5.59
CA GLU A 203 -3.03 16.48 6.74
C GLU A 203 -3.90 15.65 7.68
N ARG A 204 -4.66 14.69 7.13
CA ARG A 204 -5.54 13.78 7.89
C ARG A 204 -4.84 12.50 8.34
N ASP A 205 -3.56 12.31 8.02
CA ASP A 205 -2.81 11.11 8.42
C ASP A 205 -2.72 11.05 9.96
N THR A 206 -3.47 10.11 10.53
CA THR A 206 -3.48 9.88 11.98
C THR A 206 -2.40 8.89 12.41
N SER A 207 -1.64 8.32 11.47
CA SER A 207 -0.56 7.41 11.78
C SER A 207 0.63 8.15 12.41
N LYS A 208 1.42 7.45 13.24
CA LYS A 208 2.65 7.99 13.84
C LYS A 208 3.77 8.06 12.80
N ARG A 209 3.56 8.75 11.69
CA ARG A 209 4.57 8.92 10.67
C ARG A 209 5.67 9.85 11.19
N HIS A 210 6.85 9.29 11.42
CA HIS A 210 7.99 10.03 11.96
C HIS A 210 8.86 10.70 10.89
N THR A 211 8.69 10.35 9.62
CA THR A 211 9.53 10.87 8.54
C THR A 211 8.76 10.96 7.23
N LEU A 212 8.94 12.08 6.53
CA LEU A 212 8.56 12.29 5.14
C LEU A 212 9.82 12.63 4.36
N SER A 213 10.13 11.84 3.33
CA SER A 213 11.29 12.06 2.47
C SER A 213 10.84 12.60 1.13
N LEU A 214 11.28 13.83 0.81
CA LEU A 214 11.06 14.47 -0.48
C LEU A 214 12.40 14.57 -1.20
N ASN A 215 12.40 14.25 -2.49
CA ASN A 215 13.58 14.38 -3.34
C ASN A 215 13.31 15.46 -4.39
N PHE A 216 14.24 16.42 -4.48
CA PHE A 216 14.14 17.57 -5.37
C PHE A 216 15.32 17.65 -6.36
N THR A 217 16.07 16.56 -6.53
CA THR A 217 17.29 16.51 -7.34
C THR A 217 17.04 16.83 -8.82
N ASP A 218 15.81 16.64 -9.31
CA ASP A 218 15.42 16.94 -10.69
C ASP A 218 14.58 18.23 -10.84
N MET A 219 14.42 19.04 -9.78
CA MET A 219 13.71 20.32 -9.88
C MET A 219 14.59 21.40 -10.51
N ALA A 220 14.07 22.09 -11.52
CA ALA A 220 14.78 23.17 -12.21
C ALA A 220 14.94 24.42 -11.32
N GLU A 221 13.96 24.73 -10.48
CA GLU A 221 13.99 25.84 -9.53
C GLU A 221 13.29 25.45 -8.21
N PHE A 222 13.86 25.89 -7.09
CA PHE A 222 13.23 25.84 -5.77
C PHE A 222 12.88 27.29 -5.42
N SER A 223 11.70 27.74 -5.82
CA SER A 223 11.21 29.11 -5.57
C SER A 223 10.33 29.15 -4.33
#